data_AF-A0A2M8T549-F1
#
_entry.id   AF-A0A2M8T549-F1
#
_cell.length_a   1.000
_cell.length_b   1.000
_cell.length_c   1.000
_cell.angle_alpha   90.00
_cell.angle_beta   90.00
_cell.angle_gamma   90.00
#
_symmetry.space_group_name_H-M   'P 1'
#
loop_
_entity.id
_entity.type
_entity.pdbx_description
1 polymer ?
#
loop_
_entity_poly.entity_id
_entity_poly.type
_entity_poly.pdbx_seq_one_letter_code
_entity_poly.pdbx_strand_id
1 'polypeptide(L)'
;MGTQKVQEKALELLDELIDAGIDITSLRKELIEHTEFKYGSVKNCLSRGFGSIKNALKAYGLYDPIGTPARLELERCIYISDDYRVVENRHKSYELKELYNISDIQFKKHILGIKSDLEKEALEEYIKETFPEGLSRGYIRDRGLWHIESYMRKYFSGSARKLCEEWGLSYEIFNYSSRSAHPHCCFYLNKGFEFERLVSKALDCLHPNAVEKQKIVGDCRPDFVIGDVWLDAKLSKGTVYGPGVKTIDKYLEHTGNLTVIYARDDERINETGGVKFLSARQLIVELRKNGHYEVAVEMEEFLIDLDNQINILSKGDGAA
;
A
#
# COMPACT_ATOMS: atom_id res chain seq x y z
N MET A 1 -55.38 -23.57 -25.21
CA MET A 1 -55.27 -23.34 -26.67
C MET A 1 -54.52 -22.05 -27.04
N GLY A 2 -53.88 -21.34 -26.09
CA GLY A 2 -53.37 -19.96 -26.31
C GLY A 2 -51.86 -19.77 -26.39
N THR A 3 -51.03 -20.73 -25.96
CA THR A 3 -49.55 -20.52 -25.88
C THR A 3 -48.82 -20.94 -27.15
N GLN A 4 -49.23 -22.06 -27.76
CA GLN A 4 -48.56 -22.63 -28.94
C GLN A 4 -48.69 -21.73 -30.18
N LYS A 5 -49.89 -21.19 -30.45
CA LYS A 5 -50.11 -20.22 -31.55
C LYS A 5 -49.33 -18.92 -31.38
N VAL A 6 -49.08 -18.48 -30.15
CA VAL A 6 -48.31 -17.25 -29.87
C VAL A 6 -46.81 -17.50 -30.09
N GLN A 7 -46.34 -18.73 -29.82
CA GLN A 7 -44.98 -19.15 -30.10
C GLN A 7 -44.73 -19.32 -31.61
N GLU A 8 -45.65 -19.98 -32.33
CA GLU A 8 -45.58 -20.11 -33.79
C GLU A 8 -45.48 -18.74 -34.47
N LYS A 9 -46.38 -17.81 -34.13
CA LYS A 9 -46.35 -16.45 -34.68
C LYS A 9 -45.06 -15.68 -34.36
N ALA A 10 -44.43 -15.97 -33.22
CA ALA A 10 -43.16 -15.35 -32.85
C ALA A 10 -41.97 -15.95 -33.63
N LEU A 11 -42.04 -17.21 -34.05
CA LEU A 11 -41.04 -17.84 -34.93
C LEU A 11 -41.24 -17.39 -36.38
N GLU A 12 -42.48 -17.33 -36.87
CA GLU A 12 -42.81 -16.77 -38.20
C GLU A 12 -42.30 -15.34 -38.36
N LEU A 13 -42.42 -14.51 -37.32
CA LEU A 13 -41.86 -13.16 -37.34
C LEU A 13 -40.32 -13.16 -37.47
N LEU A 14 -39.62 -14.16 -36.92
CA LEU A 14 -38.17 -14.26 -37.10
C LEU A 14 -37.82 -14.63 -38.54
N ASP A 15 -38.60 -15.51 -39.18
CA ASP A 15 -38.47 -15.82 -40.61
C ASP A 15 -38.67 -14.55 -41.47
N GLU A 16 -39.73 -13.78 -41.22
CA GLU A 16 -40.01 -12.53 -41.94
C GLU A 16 -38.87 -11.51 -41.83
N LEU A 17 -38.26 -11.40 -40.65
CA LEU A 17 -37.13 -10.50 -40.42
C LEU A 17 -35.89 -10.98 -41.19
N ILE A 18 -35.61 -12.29 -41.22
CA ILE A 18 -34.49 -12.85 -41.99
C ILE A 18 -34.71 -12.65 -43.49
N ASP A 19 -35.93 -12.88 -43.99
CA ASP A 19 -36.29 -12.70 -45.40
C ASP A 19 -36.16 -11.22 -45.83
N ALA A 20 -36.39 -10.28 -44.90
CA ALA A 20 -36.14 -8.86 -45.09
C ALA A 20 -34.64 -8.46 -45.02
N GLY A 21 -33.74 -9.44 -44.81
CA GLY A 21 -32.30 -9.22 -44.73
C GLY A 21 -31.83 -8.65 -43.39
N ILE A 22 -32.65 -8.70 -42.34
CA ILE A 22 -32.32 -8.18 -41.01
C ILE A 22 -31.52 -9.25 -40.25
N ASP A 23 -30.38 -8.85 -39.70
CA ASP A 23 -29.64 -9.69 -38.75
C ASP A 23 -30.43 -9.80 -37.43
N ILE A 24 -31.14 -10.93 -37.27
CA ILE A 24 -31.97 -11.20 -36.09
C ILE A 24 -31.17 -11.49 -34.81
N THR A 25 -29.84 -11.57 -34.87
CA THR A 25 -28.99 -11.59 -33.66
C THR A 25 -28.73 -10.19 -33.12
N SER A 26 -28.89 -9.16 -33.95
CA SER A 26 -28.61 -7.75 -33.66
C SER A 26 -29.87 -6.87 -33.77
N LEU A 27 -31.06 -7.42 -33.51
CA LEU A 27 -32.38 -6.78 -33.75
C LEU A 27 -32.49 -5.34 -33.28
N ARG A 28 -31.88 -4.96 -32.15
CA ARG A 28 -31.96 -3.58 -31.69
C ARG A 28 -31.23 -2.63 -32.63
N LYS A 29 -30.03 -2.99 -33.09
CA LYS A 29 -29.22 -2.18 -34.00
C LYS A 29 -29.89 -2.08 -35.36
N GLU A 30 -30.29 -3.23 -35.92
CA GLU A 30 -30.85 -3.31 -37.26
C GLU A 30 -32.23 -2.63 -37.37
N LEU A 31 -32.99 -2.58 -36.27
CA LEU A 31 -34.36 -2.03 -36.24
C LEU A 31 -34.47 -0.60 -35.67
N ILE A 32 -33.36 0.10 -35.38
CA ILE A 32 -33.42 1.50 -34.90
C ILE A 32 -33.90 2.45 -35.99
N GLU A 33 -33.49 2.24 -37.25
CA GLU A 33 -33.86 3.10 -38.39
C GLU A 33 -34.68 2.36 -39.46
N HIS A 34 -35.06 1.11 -39.20
CA HIS A 34 -35.83 0.31 -40.14
C HIS A 34 -37.27 0.84 -40.25
N THR A 35 -37.72 1.05 -41.49
CA THR A 35 -39.02 1.70 -41.77
C THR A 35 -40.20 0.75 -41.61
N GLU A 36 -40.01 -0.52 -41.95
CA GLU A 36 -41.05 -1.56 -41.92
C GLU A 36 -41.22 -2.23 -40.54
N PHE A 37 -40.12 -2.67 -39.92
CA PHE A 37 -40.13 -3.34 -38.63
C PHE A 37 -39.68 -2.41 -37.49
N LYS A 38 -40.53 -2.22 -36.49
CA LYS A 38 -40.19 -1.43 -35.29
C LYS A 38 -39.67 -2.33 -34.17
N TYR A 39 -38.50 -2.01 -33.62
CA TYR A 39 -37.88 -2.77 -32.53
C TYR A 39 -38.85 -3.05 -31.36
N GLY A 40 -39.64 -2.05 -30.94
CA GLY A 40 -40.59 -2.21 -29.85
C GLY A 40 -41.68 -3.25 -30.13
N SER A 41 -42.18 -3.30 -31.37
CA SER A 41 -43.20 -4.27 -31.79
C SER A 41 -42.63 -5.68 -31.86
N VAL A 42 -41.44 -5.82 -32.46
CA VAL A 42 -40.72 -7.10 -32.56
C VAL A 42 -40.40 -7.65 -31.16
N LYS A 43 -39.82 -6.82 -30.29
CA LYS A 43 -39.52 -7.18 -28.89
C LYS A 43 -40.75 -7.68 -28.15
N ASN A 44 -41.88 -6.99 -28.29
CA ASN A 44 -43.12 -7.37 -27.60
C ASN A 44 -43.70 -8.69 -28.13
N CYS A 45 -43.62 -8.94 -29.43
CA CYS A 45 -44.07 -10.20 -30.02
C CYS A 45 -43.24 -11.39 -29.50
N LEU A 46 -41.91 -11.29 -29.63
CA LEU A 46 -40.98 -12.33 -29.19
C LEU A 46 -41.05 -12.58 -27.68
N SER A 47 -41.18 -11.52 -26.88
CA SER A 47 -41.28 -11.65 -25.42
C SER A 47 -42.62 -12.23 -24.96
N ARG A 48 -43.72 -12.03 -25.71
CA ARG A 48 -45.01 -12.68 -25.41
C ARG A 48 -45.00 -14.18 -25.72
N GLY A 49 -44.33 -14.60 -26.79
CA GLY A 49 -44.21 -16.02 -27.15
C GLY A 49 -43.26 -16.80 -26.23
N PHE A 50 -42.11 -16.22 -25.91
CA PHE A 50 -41.01 -16.96 -25.27
C PHE A 50 -40.51 -16.34 -23.96
N GLY A 51 -41.18 -15.30 -23.44
CA GLY A 51 -40.79 -14.56 -22.24
C GLY A 51 -39.66 -13.55 -22.45
N SER A 52 -38.82 -13.77 -23.46
CA SER A 52 -37.76 -12.85 -23.88
C SER A 52 -37.36 -13.10 -25.34
N ILE A 53 -36.77 -12.09 -25.98
CA ILE A 53 -36.12 -12.23 -27.31
C ILE A 53 -35.09 -13.37 -27.26
N LYS A 54 -34.33 -13.48 -26.15
CA LYS A 54 -33.30 -14.50 -25.97
C LYS A 54 -33.86 -15.91 -26.11
N ASN A 55 -34.99 -16.20 -25.46
CA ASN A 55 -35.62 -17.51 -25.53
C ASN A 55 -36.24 -17.79 -26.90
N ALA A 56 -36.75 -16.75 -27.59
CA ALA A 56 -37.29 -16.89 -28.93
C ALA A 56 -36.20 -17.30 -29.94
N LEU A 57 -35.08 -16.58 -29.95
CA LEU A 57 -33.93 -16.90 -30.81
C LEU A 57 -33.30 -18.27 -30.46
N LYS A 58 -33.36 -18.70 -29.19
CA LYS A 58 -32.92 -20.05 -28.78
C LYS A 58 -33.85 -21.13 -29.31
N ALA A 59 -35.17 -20.92 -29.22
CA ALA A 59 -36.16 -21.82 -29.81
C ALA A 59 -36.06 -21.88 -31.33
N TYR A 60 -35.62 -20.79 -31.95
CA TYR A 60 -35.35 -20.67 -33.38
C TYR A 60 -33.99 -21.28 -33.82
N GLY A 61 -33.16 -21.75 -32.88
CA GLY A 61 -31.92 -22.47 -33.20
C GLY A 61 -30.66 -21.60 -33.37
N LEU A 62 -30.71 -20.32 -33.01
CA LEU A 62 -29.58 -19.39 -33.16
C LEU A 62 -28.69 -19.23 -31.92
N TYR A 63 -29.08 -19.80 -30.78
CA TYR A 63 -28.29 -19.72 -29.55
C TYR A 63 -27.71 -21.08 -29.16
N ASP A 64 -26.71 -21.51 -29.91
CA ASP A 64 -25.52 -22.06 -29.25
C ASP A 64 -24.56 -20.91 -28.91
N PRO A 65 -23.85 -20.95 -27.77
CA PRO A 65 -22.93 -19.88 -27.40
C PRO A 65 -21.89 -19.68 -28.52
N ILE A 66 -21.80 -18.45 -29.03
CA ILE A 66 -20.78 -18.03 -29.99
C ILE A 66 -19.44 -18.00 -29.23
N GLY A 67 -18.85 -19.17 -29.01
CA GLY A 67 -17.59 -19.32 -28.29
C GLY A 67 -17.55 -18.66 -26.91
N THR A 68 -16.34 -18.34 -26.46
CA THR A 68 -16.06 -17.59 -25.22
C THR A 68 -15.37 -16.29 -25.62
N PRO A 69 -15.73 -15.12 -25.04
CA PRO A 69 -15.05 -13.87 -25.35
C PRO A 69 -13.54 -13.98 -25.16
N ALA A 70 -12.76 -13.37 -26.05
CA ALA A 70 -11.32 -13.34 -25.89
C ALA A 70 -10.93 -12.49 -24.67
N ARG A 71 -9.81 -12.84 -24.01
CA ARG A 71 -9.31 -12.13 -22.83
C ARG A 71 -9.19 -10.62 -23.07
N LEU A 72 -8.69 -10.22 -24.24
CA LEU A 72 -8.44 -8.82 -24.60
C LEU A 72 -9.75 -8.02 -24.76
N GLU A 73 -10.85 -8.67 -25.15
CA GLU A 73 -12.17 -8.03 -25.21
C GLU A 73 -12.78 -7.84 -23.82
N LEU A 74 -12.56 -8.82 -22.92
CA LEU A 74 -12.95 -8.73 -21.51
C LEU A 74 -12.15 -7.65 -20.77
N GLU A 75 -10.86 -7.52 -21.05
CA GLU A 75 -9.97 -6.47 -20.50
C GLU A 75 -10.48 -5.07 -20.83
N ARG A 76 -10.98 -4.84 -22.06
CA ARG A 76 -11.57 -3.54 -22.47
C ARG A 76 -12.84 -3.16 -21.70
N CYS A 77 -13.45 -4.10 -20.98
CA CYS A 77 -14.66 -3.86 -20.21
C CYS A 77 -14.39 -3.37 -18.79
N ILE A 78 -13.14 -3.36 -18.33
CA ILE A 78 -12.77 -2.94 -16.97
C ILE A 78 -11.50 -2.08 -17.01
N TYR A 79 -11.40 -1.11 -16.10
CA TYR A 79 -10.26 -0.19 -16.04
C TYR A 79 -10.00 0.29 -14.61
N ILE A 80 -8.80 0.81 -14.36
CA ILE A 80 -8.41 1.46 -13.11
C ILE A 80 -8.72 2.95 -13.22
N SER A 81 -9.53 3.50 -12.31
CA SER A 81 -9.79 4.95 -12.21
C SER A 81 -8.65 5.70 -11.53
N ASP A 82 -8.67 7.03 -11.63
CA ASP A 82 -7.67 7.93 -11.02
C ASP A 82 -7.54 7.77 -9.51
N ASP A 83 -8.60 7.33 -8.82
CA ASP A 83 -8.57 7.02 -7.39
C ASP A 83 -8.29 5.55 -7.09
N TYR A 84 -7.73 4.80 -8.05
CA TYR A 84 -7.32 3.40 -7.93
C TYR A 84 -8.48 2.39 -7.82
N ARG A 85 -9.70 2.71 -8.23
CA ARG A 85 -10.79 1.71 -8.28
C ARG A 85 -10.78 0.95 -9.58
N VAL A 86 -10.99 -0.35 -9.51
CA VAL A 86 -11.33 -1.14 -10.70
C VAL A 86 -12.81 -1.00 -11.00
N VAL A 87 -13.12 -0.33 -12.12
CA VAL A 87 -14.48 0.03 -12.55
C VAL A 87 -14.83 -0.69 -13.85
N GLU A 88 -16.09 -1.11 -13.97
CA GLU A 88 -16.63 -1.68 -15.20
C GLU A 88 -17.05 -0.57 -16.17
N ASN A 89 -16.54 -0.62 -17.40
CA ASN A 89 -17.08 0.15 -18.51
C ASN A 89 -18.41 -0.48 -18.95
N ARG A 90 -19.51 0.06 -18.43
CA ARG A 90 -20.87 -0.43 -18.67
C ARG A 90 -21.27 -0.49 -20.14
N HIS A 91 -20.74 0.41 -20.96
CA HIS A 91 -21.03 0.42 -22.40
C HIS A 91 -20.38 -0.78 -23.07
N LYS A 92 -19.06 -0.95 -22.87
CA LYS A 92 -18.29 -2.05 -23.47
C LYS A 92 -18.74 -3.42 -22.95
N SER A 93 -19.06 -3.53 -21.67
CA SER A 93 -19.58 -4.77 -21.10
C SER A 93 -20.96 -5.14 -21.67
N TYR A 94 -21.84 -4.16 -21.90
CA TYR A 94 -23.15 -4.40 -22.50
C TYR A 94 -23.02 -4.90 -23.94
N GLU A 95 -22.21 -4.21 -24.76
CA GLU A 95 -21.91 -4.64 -26.14
C GLU A 95 -21.38 -6.08 -26.18
N LEU A 96 -20.42 -6.42 -25.30
CA LEU A 96 -19.83 -7.75 -25.25
C LEU A 96 -20.83 -8.82 -24.81
N LYS A 97 -21.70 -8.50 -23.83
CA LYS A 97 -22.74 -9.42 -23.36
C LYS A 97 -23.78 -9.72 -24.43
N GLU A 98 -24.15 -8.72 -25.23
CA GLU A 98 -25.03 -8.93 -26.38
C GLU A 98 -24.33 -9.77 -27.46
N LEU A 99 -23.11 -9.40 -27.85
CA LEU A 99 -22.35 -10.07 -28.92
C LEU A 99 -22.12 -11.57 -28.64
N TYR A 100 -21.75 -11.91 -27.40
CA TYR A 100 -21.47 -13.29 -27.00
C TYR A 100 -22.67 -13.98 -26.31
N ASN A 101 -23.81 -13.29 -26.20
CA ASN A 101 -25.01 -13.76 -25.50
C ASN A 101 -24.78 -14.30 -24.08
N ILE A 102 -23.84 -13.70 -23.36
CA ILE A 102 -23.52 -14.09 -21.99
C ILE A 102 -24.37 -13.30 -20.99
N SER A 103 -24.91 -13.98 -20.00
CA SER A 103 -25.63 -13.34 -18.88
C SER A 103 -24.68 -12.53 -17.99
N ASP A 104 -25.22 -11.62 -17.18
CA ASP A 104 -24.42 -10.88 -16.18
C ASP A 104 -23.63 -11.80 -15.23
N ILE A 105 -24.19 -12.98 -14.91
CA ILE A 105 -23.53 -13.97 -14.06
C ILE A 105 -22.34 -14.60 -14.78
N GLN A 106 -22.51 -14.95 -16.06
CA GLN A 106 -21.42 -15.50 -16.88
C GLN A 106 -20.33 -14.46 -17.12
N PHE A 107 -20.72 -13.23 -17.46
CA PHE A 107 -19.79 -12.12 -17.61
C PHE A 107 -18.95 -11.91 -16.35
N LYS A 108 -19.58 -11.85 -15.16
CA LYS A 108 -18.88 -11.75 -13.88
C LYS A 108 -17.89 -12.90 -13.64
N LYS A 109 -18.21 -14.12 -14.06
CA LYS A 109 -17.29 -15.25 -13.99
C LYS A 109 -16.10 -15.09 -14.94
N HIS A 110 -16.34 -14.64 -16.18
CA HIS A 110 -15.28 -14.43 -17.17
C HIS A 110 -14.31 -13.32 -16.76
N ILE A 111 -14.81 -12.20 -16.21
CA ILE A 111 -13.95 -11.08 -15.80
C ILE A 111 -13.30 -11.27 -14.43
N LEU A 112 -13.64 -12.30 -13.66
CA LEU A 112 -13.21 -12.44 -12.27
C LEU A 112 -11.67 -12.45 -12.13
N GLY A 113 -11.00 -13.19 -13.02
CA GLY A 113 -9.53 -13.25 -13.05
C GLY A 113 -8.92 -11.91 -13.41
N ILE A 114 -9.37 -11.30 -14.51
CA ILE A 114 -8.86 -10.02 -15.01
C ILE A 114 -9.10 -8.89 -13.99
N LYS A 115 -10.29 -8.85 -13.40
CA LYS A 115 -10.61 -7.93 -12.31
C LYS A 115 -9.66 -8.12 -11.14
N SER A 116 -9.31 -9.37 -10.82
CA SER A 116 -8.41 -9.63 -9.71
C SER A 116 -6.98 -9.16 -10.01
N ASP A 117 -6.50 -9.36 -11.23
CA ASP A 117 -5.20 -8.86 -11.70
C ASP A 117 -5.17 -7.31 -11.63
N LEU A 118 -6.17 -6.62 -12.18
CA LEU A 118 -6.25 -5.15 -12.14
C LEU A 118 -6.37 -4.58 -10.71
N GLU A 119 -7.04 -5.28 -9.79
CA GLU A 119 -7.12 -4.82 -8.40
C GLU A 119 -5.75 -4.93 -7.70
N LYS A 120 -4.90 -5.88 -8.09
CA LYS A 120 -3.51 -5.96 -7.61
C LYS A 120 -2.66 -4.85 -8.23
N GLU A 121 -2.77 -4.62 -9.54
CA GLU A 121 -2.06 -3.52 -10.23
C GLU A 121 -2.43 -2.16 -9.66
N ALA A 122 -3.73 -1.90 -9.43
CA ALA A 122 -4.19 -0.67 -8.81
C ALA A 122 -3.63 -0.46 -7.40
N LEU A 123 -3.54 -1.54 -6.61
CA LEU A 123 -2.94 -1.49 -5.28
C LEU A 123 -1.42 -1.29 -5.36
N GLU A 124 -0.73 -1.89 -6.33
CA GLU A 124 0.70 -1.70 -6.54
C GLU A 124 1.01 -0.24 -6.89
N GLU A 125 0.27 0.35 -7.83
CA GLU A 125 0.44 1.75 -8.23
C GLU A 125 0.20 2.70 -7.06
N TYR A 126 -0.90 2.49 -6.33
CA TYR A 126 -1.19 3.23 -5.10
C TYR A 126 -0.03 3.18 -4.10
N ILE A 127 0.54 1.98 -3.86
CA ILE A 127 1.64 1.81 -2.90
C ILE A 127 2.94 2.43 -3.40
N LYS A 128 3.26 2.38 -4.70
CA LYS A 128 4.42 3.06 -5.28
C LYS A 128 4.39 4.57 -4.99
N GLU A 129 3.23 5.20 -5.05
CA GLU A 129 3.09 6.63 -4.83
C GLU A 129 3.03 7.04 -3.35
N THR A 130 2.54 6.15 -2.48
CA THR A 130 2.12 6.54 -1.12
C THR A 130 2.89 5.85 0.00
N PHE A 131 3.77 4.90 -0.31
CA PHE A 131 4.56 4.22 0.71
C PHE A 131 5.54 5.16 1.41
N PRO A 132 5.69 5.09 2.75
CA PRO A 132 5.05 4.14 3.67
C PRO A 132 3.69 4.55 4.23
N GLU A 133 3.30 5.82 4.16
CA GLU A 133 2.14 6.37 4.86
C GLU A 133 0.80 5.80 4.36
N GLY A 134 0.72 5.49 3.06
CA GLY A 134 -0.47 4.95 2.39
C GLY A 134 -0.89 3.56 2.84
N LEU A 135 -0.02 2.81 3.51
CA LEU A 135 -0.40 1.54 4.13
C LEU A 135 -1.16 1.73 5.45
N SER A 136 -1.17 2.94 6.04
CA SER A 136 -1.86 3.17 7.30
C SER A 136 -3.38 3.29 7.09
N ARG A 137 -4.15 2.68 8.01
CA ARG A 137 -5.62 2.77 7.96
C ARG A 137 -6.12 4.21 8.07
N GLY A 138 -5.45 5.07 8.84
CA GLY A 138 -5.82 6.49 8.97
C GLY A 138 -5.73 7.21 7.63
N TYR A 139 -4.56 7.09 6.97
CA TYR A 139 -4.30 7.72 5.67
C TYR A 139 -5.33 7.33 4.60
N ILE A 140 -5.70 6.05 4.53
CA ILE A 140 -6.70 5.51 3.60
C ILE A 140 -8.09 6.09 3.91
N ARG A 141 -8.49 6.11 5.18
CA ARG A 141 -9.83 6.57 5.62
C ARG A 141 -10.03 8.05 5.43
N ASP A 142 -9.03 8.86 5.77
CA ASP A 142 -9.09 10.32 5.65
C ASP A 142 -9.24 10.78 4.19
N ARG A 143 -8.78 9.95 3.24
CA ARG A 143 -8.93 10.18 1.79
C ARG A 143 -10.12 9.45 1.17
N GLY A 144 -10.92 8.75 1.97
CA GLY A 144 -12.09 8.01 1.50
C GLY A 144 -11.77 6.82 0.57
N LEU A 145 -10.56 6.27 0.63
CA LEU A 145 -10.07 5.22 -0.28
C LEU A 145 -10.41 3.80 0.23
N TRP A 146 -11.66 3.57 0.65
CA TRP A 146 -12.09 2.31 1.29
C TRP A 146 -11.88 1.05 0.44
N HIS A 147 -11.87 1.19 -0.88
CA HIS A 147 -11.58 0.09 -1.80
C HIS A 147 -10.15 -0.42 -1.69
N ILE A 148 -9.17 0.44 -1.38
CA ILE A 148 -7.79 0.02 -1.10
C ILE A 148 -7.76 -0.92 0.11
N GLU A 149 -8.46 -0.56 1.19
CA GLU A 149 -8.57 -1.44 2.37
C GLU A 149 -9.22 -2.79 2.00
N SER A 150 -10.21 -2.78 1.10
CA SER A 150 -10.83 -3.99 0.56
C SER A 150 -9.84 -4.84 -0.24
N TYR A 151 -9.02 -4.24 -1.10
CA TYR A 151 -8.00 -4.97 -1.88
C TYR A 151 -6.94 -5.58 -0.96
N MET A 152 -6.43 -4.82 0.01
CA MET A 152 -5.50 -5.33 1.03
C MET A 152 -6.10 -6.50 1.81
N ARG A 153 -7.38 -6.42 2.21
CA ARG A 153 -8.08 -7.53 2.88
C ARG A 153 -8.20 -8.75 1.98
N LYS A 154 -8.57 -8.55 0.71
CA LYS A 154 -8.79 -9.63 -0.26
C LYS A 154 -7.52 -10.39 -0.58
N TYR A 155 -6.40 -9.71 -0.81
CA TYR A 155 -5.17 -10.34 -1.31
C TYR A 155 -4.13 -10.62 -0.25
N PHE A 156 -4.06 -9.79 0.79
CA PHE A 156 -3.02 -9.88 1.82
C PHE A 156 -3.60 -10.15 3.21
N SER A 157 -4.87 -10.58 3.29
CA SER A 157 -5.60 -10.78 4.55
C SER A 157 -5.62 -9.53 5.45
N GLY A 158 -5.43 -8.34 4.88
CA GLY A 158 -5.33 -7.08 5.61
C GLY A 158 -4.00 -6.90 6.36
N SER A 159 -2.99 -7.73 6.06
CA SER A 159 -1.67 -7.66 6.65
C SER A 159 -0.72 -6.83 5.78
N ALA A 160 -0.37 -5.65 6.26
CA ALA A 160 0.68 -4.83 5.64
C ALA A 160 2.04 -5.54 5.61
N ARG A 161 2.32 -6.40 6.61
CA ARG A 161 3.54 -7.21 6.64
C ARG A 161 3.63 -8.18 5.47
N LYS A 162 2.54 -8.91 5.19
CA LYS A 162 2.47 -9.84 4.05
C LYS A 162 2.66 -9.10 2.73
N LEU A 163 2.01 -7.94 2.58
CA LEU A 163 2.16 -7.09 1.39
C LEU A 163 3.61 -6.64 1.21
N CYS A 164 4.24 -6.13 2.27
CA CYS A 164 5.64 -5.70 2.21
C CYS A 164 6.58 -6.86 1.86
N GLU A 165 6.40 -8.03 2.47
CA GLU A 165 7.20 -9.24 2.18
C GLU A 165 7.04 -9.68 0.71
N GLU A 166 5.81 -9.71 0.17
CA GLU A 166 5.54 -10.13 -1.21
C GLU A 166 6.09 -9.15 -2.25
N TRP A 167 6.12 -7.85 -1.93
CA TRP A 167 6.57 -6.79 -2.86
C TRP A 167 7.97 -6.26 -2.58
N GLY A 168 8.72 -6.90 -1.67
CA GLY A 168 10.10 -6.51 -1.36
C GLY A 168 10.23 -5.14 -0.68
N LEU A 169 9.18 -4.66 -0.03
CA LEU A 169 9.18 -3.41 0.73
C LEU A 169 9.63 -3.66 2.18
N SER A 170 10.27 -2.67 2.80
CA SER A 170 10.64 -2.78 4.22
C SER A 170 9.41 -2.62 5.10
N TYR A 171 8.90 -3.72 5.66
CA TYR A 171 7.81 -3.66 6.65
C TYR A 171 8.18 -2.81 7.85
N GLU A 172 9.46 -2.78 8.25
CA GLU A 172 9.90 -1.98 9.37
C GLU A 172 9.70 -0.49 9.13
N ILE A 173 9.99 0.03 7.92
CA ILE A 173 9.71 1.44 7.58
C ILE A 173 8.23 1.78 7.79
N PHE A 174 7.32 0.89 7.36
CA PHE A 174 5.89 1.05 7.61
C PHE A 174 5.49 0.86 9.07
N ASN A 175 6.02 -0.14 9.76
CA ASN A 175 5.72 -0.44 11.16
C ASN A 175 6.16 0.72 12.06
N TYR A 176 7.28 1.36 11.73
CA TYR A 176 7.76 2.58 12.38
C TYR A 176 6.90 3.79 12.02
N SER A 177 6.48 3.98 10.76
CA SER A 177 5.61 5.12 10.38
C SER A 177 4.17 5.00 10.93
N SER A 178 3.62 3.78 11.00
CA SER A 178 2.22 3.49 11.36
C SER A 178 1.96 3.31 12.86
N ARG A 179 2.95 2.86 13.64
CA ARG A 179 2.89 2.90 15.11
C ARG A 179 3.13 4.30 15.66
N SER A 180 3.70 5.19 14.87
CA SER A 180 4.00 6.58 15.19
C SER A 180 2.83 7.51 14.87
N ALA A 181 1.64 7.20 15.39
CA ALA A 181 0.52 8.15 15.40
C ALA A 181 0.75 9.33 16.38
N HIS A 182 1.91 9.41 17.03
CA HIS A 182 2.38 10.61 17.72
C HIS A 182 3.48 11.30 16.89
N PRO A 183 3.31 12.60 16.55
CA PRO A 183 4.37 13.43 15.95
C PRO A 183 5.71 13.34 16.70
N HIS A 184 5.65 13.11 18.01
CA HIS A 184 6.79 12.93 18.90
C HIS A 184 7.65 11.71 18.52
N CYS A 185 7.07 10.57 18.14
CA CYS A 185 7.84 9.36 17.83
C CYS A 185 8.62 9.48 16.52
N CYS A 186 8.02 10.03 15.46
CA CYS A 186 8.73 10.33 14.20
C CYS A 186 9.86 11.35 14.44
N PHE A 187 9.61 12.35 15.28
CA PHE A 187 10.63 13.32 15.68
C PHE A 187 11.83 12.64 16.37
N TYR A 188 11.59 11.84 17.41
CA TYR A 188 12.67 11.16 18.14
C TYR A 188 13.42 10.13 17.29
N LEU A 189 12.75 9.47 16.33
CA LEU A 189 13.40 8.54 15.41
C LEU A 189 14.30 9.27 14.41
N ASN A 190 13.78 10.30 13.74
CA ASN A 190 14.56 11.08 12.77
C ASN A 190 15.75 11.75 13.44
N LYS A 191 15.54 12.32 14.64
CA LYS A 191 16.63 12.89 15.43
C LYS A 191 17.61 11.82 15.90
N GLY A 192 17.14 10.60 16.20
CA GLY A 192 17.99 9.46 16.54
C GLY A 192 18.95 9.10 15.41
N PHE A 193 18.45 8.94 14.18
CA PHE A 193 19.29 8.66 13.01
C PHE A 193 20.23 9.81 12.67
N GLU A 194 19.75 11.05 12.77
CA GLU A 194 20.58 12.24 12.56
C GLU A 194 21.74 12.29 13.58
N PHE A 195 21.43 11.99 14.85
CA PHE A 195 22.43 11.92 15.91
C PHE A 195 23.44 10.80 15.69
N GLU A 196 22.99 9.59 15.37
CA GLU A 196 23.87 8.46 15.07
C GLU A 196 24.83 8.80 13.92
N ARG A 197 24.32 9.42 12.84
CA ARG A 197 25.15 9.87 11.71
C ARG A 197 26.20 10.90 12.13
N LEU A 198 25.84 11.86 13.00
CA LEU A 198 26.77 12.87 13.50
C LEU A 198 27.83 12.27 14.43
N VAL A 199 27.43 11.35 15.31
CA VAL A 199 28.36 10.57 16.15
C VAL A 199 29.31 9.76 15.27
N SER A 200 28.80 9.12 14.21
CA SER A 200 29.64 8.40 13.25
C SER A 200 30.71 9.31 12.65
N LYS A 201 30.33 10.49 12.15
CA LYS A 201 31.29 11.47 11.60
C LYS A 201 32.33 11.86 12.64
N ALA A 202 31.89 12.14 13.87
CA ALA A 202 32.78 12.51 14.97
C ALA A 202 33.79 11.42 15.31
N LEU A 203 33.33 10.17 15.41
CA LEU A 203 34.18 9.02 15.67
C LEU A 203 35.17 8.77 14.53
N ASP A 204 34.74 8.90 13.26
CA ASP A 204 35.62 8.73 12.10
C ASP A 204 36.75 9.80 12.10
N CYS A 205 36.46 11.03 12.55
CA CYS A 205 37.47 12.08 12.71
C CYS A 205 38.45 11.79 13.87
N LEU A 206 37.94 11.38 15.04
CA LEU A 206 38.76 11.16 16.23
C LEU A 206 39.53 9.83 16.20
N HIS A 207 39.01 8.84 15.49
CA HIS A 207 39.57 7.50 15.39
C HIS A 207 39.63 7.01 13.93
N PRO A 208 40.44 7.66 13.07
CA PRO A 208 40.48 7.32 11.65
C PRO A 208 40.79 5.85 11.41
N ASN A 209 39.97 5.18 10.61
CA ASN A 209 40.06 3.75 10.23
C ASN A 209 39.90 2.74 11.38
N ALA A 210 39.50 3.17 12.58
CA ALA A 210 39.32 2.27 13.73
C ALA A 210 37.85 2.02 14.08
N VAL A 211 36.91 2.73 13.43
CA VAL A 211 35.47 2.62 13.69
C VAL A 211 34.85 1.53 12.81
N GLU A 212 34.47 0.41 13.41
CA GLU A 212 33.65 -0.61 12.78
C GLU A 212 32.16 -0.24 12.92
N LYS A 213 31.41 -0.27 11.82
CA LYS A 213 29.97 0.03 11.76
C LYS A 213 29.21 -1.24 11.40
N GLN A 214 27.98 -1.36 11.88
CA GLN A 214 27.09 -2.50 11.57
C GLN A 214 27.65 -3.88 11.92
N LYS A 215 28.58 -3.96 12.89
CA LYS A 215 29.09 -5.24 13.40
C LYS A 215 27.94 -6.02 14.05
N ILE A 216 27.82 -7.29 13.70
CA ILE A 216 26.82 -8.20 14.30
C ILE A 216 27.56 -9.21 15.15
N VAL A 217 27.21 -9.29 16.43
CA VAL A 217 27.75 -10.26 17.38
C VAL A 217 26.58 -10.90 18.12
N GLY A 218 26.35 -12.19 17.91
CA GLY A 218 25.15 -12.86 18.41
C GLY A 218 23.88 -12.23 17.82
N ASP A 219 22.96 -11.83 18.68
CA ASP A 219 21.74 -11.09 18.33
C ASP A 219 21.90 -9.56 18.49
N CYS A 220 23.13 -9.10 18.76
CA CYS A 220 23.46 -7.70 19.01
C CYS A 220 24.02 -7.00 17.78
N ARG A 221 23.63 -5.73 17.63
CA ARG A 221 24.14 -4.82 16.60
C ARG A 221 24.41 -3.46 17.25
N PRO A 222 25.58 -3.28 17.89
CA PRO A 222 25.99 -1.95 18.34
C PRO A 222 26.10 -0.98 17.16
N ASP A 223 25.88 0.31 17.41
CA ASP A 223 25.98 1.34 16.38
C ASP A 223 27.43 1.43 15.87
N PHE A 224 28.40 1.41 16.80
CA PHE A 224 29.84 1.45 16.48
C PHE A 224 30.66 0.53 17.40
N VAL A 225 31.81 0.07 16.90
CA VAL A 225 32.80 -0.67 17.68
C VAL A 225 34.20 -0.12 17.40
N ILE A 226 34.97 0.13 18.46
CA ILE A 226 36.38 0.55 18.38
C ILE A 226 37.19 -0.39 19.28
N GLY A 227 37.89 -1.35 18.68
CA GLY A 227 38.58 -2.40 19.42
C GLY A 227 37.58 -3.28 20.20
N ASP A 228 37.70 -3.31 21.53
CA ASP A 228 36.82 -4.02 22.45
C ASP A 228 35.67 -3.15 22.99
N VAL A 229 35.68 -1.84 22.71
CA VAL A 229 34.67 -0.90 23.18
C VAL A 229 33.50 -0.86 22.21
N TRP A 230 32.31 -1.14 22.72
CA TRP A 230 31.07 -1.00 21.96
C TRP A 230 30.45 0.36 22.27
N LEU A 231 29.97 1.03 21.23
CA LEU A 231 29.41 2.38 21.33
C LEU A 231 27.99 2.38 20.79
N ASP A 232 27.10 3.02 21.53
CA ASP A 232 25.68 3.11 21.21
C ASP A 232 25.23 4.56 21.39
N ALA A 233 24.64 5.16 20.35
CA ALA A 233 24.22 6.54 20.31
C ALA A 233 22.74 6.66 20.71
N LYS A 234 22.44 7.53 21.68
CA LYS A 234 21.08 7.74 22.18
C LYS A 234 20.77 9.23 22.35
N LEU A 235 19.55 9.64 22.04
CA LEU A 235 19.14 11.05 22.19
C LEU A 235 19.11 11.50 23.65
N SER A 236 18.92 10.58 24.58
CA SER A 236 18.90 10.90 26.00
C SER A 236 19.60 9.83 26.83
N LYS A 237 20.16 10.24 27.96
CA LYS A 237 20.90 9.37 28.88
C LYS A 237 19.98 8.31 29.52
N GLY A 238 18.74 8.68 29.86
CA GLY A 238 17.73 7.80 30.45
C GLY A 238 17.15 6.75 29.51
N THR A 239 17.30 6.91 28.19
CA THR A 239 16.69 5.99 27.21
C THR A 239 17.12 4.54 27.41
N VAL A 240 18.34 4.29 27.90
CA VAL A 240 18.86 2.92 28.12
C VAL A 240 18.25 2.19 29.32
N TYR A 241 17.52 2.90 30.18
CA TYR A 241 16.84 2.36 31.37
C TYR A 241 15.31 2.32 31.21
N GLY A 242 14.80 2.61 30.01
CA GLY A 242 13.37 2.61 29.74
C GLY A 242 12.71 1.25 30.04
N PRO A 243 11.44 1.21 30.48
CA PRO A 243 10.72 -0.05 30.69
C PRO A 243 10.71 -0.90 29.40
N GLY A 244 11.32 -2.07 29.43
CA GLY A 244 11.44 -2.97 28.28
C GLY A 244 12.66 -2.75 27.38
N VAL A 245 13.49 -1.74 27.67
CA VAL A 245 14.79 -1.52 27.02
C VAL A 245 15.82 -2.41 27.71
N LYS A 246 16.28 -3.45 27.01
CA LYS A 246 17.31 -4.37 27.50
C LYS A 246 18.72 -4.02 27.00
N THR A 247 18.96 -2.79 26.54
CA THR A 247 20.22 -2.43 25.85
C THR A 247 21.45 -2.73 26.68
N ILE A 248 21.44 -2.40 27.97
CA ILE A 248 22.57 -2.67 28.88
C ILE A 248 22.77 -4.17 29.05
N ASP A 249 21.73 -4.89 29.50
CA ASP A 249 21.81 -6.34 29.75
C ASP A 249 22.23 -7.10 28.49
N LYS A 250 21.62 -6.75 27.35
CA LYS A 250 21.89 -7.35 26.05
C LYS A 250 23.34 -7.18 25.61
N TYR A 251 23.91 -5.99 25.76
CA TYR A 251 25.28 -5.73 25.30
C TYR A 251 26.33 -6.22 26.29
N LEU A 252 26.07 -6.13 27.61
CA LEU A 252 27.03 -6.59 28.63
C LEU A 252 27.24 -8.11 28.62
N GLU A 253 26.34 -8.89 28.00
CA GLU A 253 26.57 -10.32 27.72
C GLU A 253 27.72 -10.56 26.72
N HIS A 254 28.01 -9.58 25.85
CA HIS A 254 28.95 -9.72 24.74
C HIS A 254 30.15 -8.77 24.81
N THR A 255 30.11 -7.75 25.65
CA THR A 255 31.22 -6.84 25.89
C THR A 255 31.31 -6.44 27.37
N GLY A 256 32.54 -6.31 27.88
CA GLY A 256 32.78 -5.71 29.20
C GLY A 256 32.83 -4.18 29.18
N ASN A 257 32.83 -3.58 27.98
CA ASN A 257 33.14 -2.16 27.76
C ASN A 257 32.08 -1.52 26.84
N LEU A 258 30.90 -1.22 27.40
CA LEU A 258 29.86 -0.46 26.69
C LEU A 258 30.00 1.03 26.96
N THR A 259 29.99 1.86 25.92
CA THR A 259 29.90 3.32 26.03
C THR A 259 28.63 3.83 25.36
N VAL A 260 27.74 4.42 26.14
CA VAL A 260 26.54 5.10 25.62
C VAL A 260 26.88 6.57 25.38
N ILE A 261 26.83 6.99 24.11
CA ILE A 261 27.01 8.38 23.71
C ILE A 261 25.64 9.05 23.70
N TYR A 262 25.45 10.09 24.53
CA TYR A 262 24.13 10.70 24.70
C TYR A 262 24.09 12.18 24.33
N ALA A 263 23.00 12.60 23.68
CA ALA A 263 22.80 14.00 23.29
C ALA A 263 22.34 14.89 24.47
N ARG A 264 21.37 14.41 25.26
CA ARG A 264 20.78 15.15 26.39
C ARG A 264 20.96 14.44 27.72
N ASP A 265 21.28 15.21 28.74
CA ASP A 265 21.33 14.75 30.12
C ASP A 265 19.96 14.98 30.78
N ASP A 266 19.19 13.91 30.93
CA ASP A 266 17.80 13.96 31.39
C ASP A 266 17.60 13.33 32.78
N GLU A 267 18.58 12.62 33.36
CA GLU A 267 18.41 11.93 34.64
C GLU A 267 19.69 11.81 35.50
N ARG A 268 19.48 11.78 36.83
CA ARG A 268 20.49 11.43 37.84
C ARG A 268 20.63 9.91 37.95
N ILE A 269 21.19 9.29 36.93
CA ILE A 269 21.39 7.85 36.91
C ILE A 269 22.75 7.50 37.50
N ASN A 270 22.76 6.58 38.46
CA ASN A 270 23.99 6.03 39.04
C ASN A 270 24.64 5.10 38.01
N GLU A 271 25.96 5.24 37.84
CA GLU A 271 26.75 4.40 36.95
C GLU A 271 26.56 2.91 37.31
N THR A 272 26.13 2.11 36.33
CA THR A 272 26.12 0.66 36.42
C THR A 272 27.49 0.12 35.99
N GLY A 273 28.02 -0.86 36.72
CA GLY A 273 29.34 -1.43 36.41
C GLY A 273 29.40 -1.99 34.99
N GLY A 274 30.39 -1.57 34.20
CA GLY A 274 30.59 -2.00 32.80
C GLY A 274 30.01 -1.06 31.74
N VAL A 275 29.27 -0.01 32.12
CA VAL A 275 28.71 0.99 31.20
C VAL A 275 29.28 2.37 31.47
N LYS A 276 29.89 2.97 30.46
CA LYS A 276 30.33 4.37 30.45
C LYS A 276 29.32 5.25 29.73
N PHE A 277 29.04 6.42 30.29
CA PHE A 277 28.21 7.43 29.61
C PHE A 277 29.10 8.58 29.15
N LEU A 278 29.04 8.88 27.85
CA LEU A 278 29.80 9.96 27.22
C LEU A 278 28.83 11.00 26.65
N SER A 279 28.90 12.25 27.13
CA SER A 279 28.08 13.30 26.55
C SER A 279 28.57 13.68 25.16
N ALA A 280 27.66 13.91 24.22
CA ALA A 280 27.98 14.48 22.91
C ALA A 280 28.72 15.83 23.04
N ARG A 281 28.48 16.59 24.12
CA ARG A 281 29.22 17.83 24.39
C ARG A 281 30.71 17.58 24.66
N GLN A 282 31.07 16.43 25.25
CA GLN A 282 32.46 16.04 25.43
C GLN A 282 33.12 15.69 24.08
N LEU A 283 32.40 15.02 23.17
CA LEU A 283 32.89 14.79 21.80
C LEU A 283 33.15 16.11 21.05
N ILE A 284 32.26 17.10 21.17
CA ILE A 284 32.45 18.43 20.57
C ILE A 284 33.76 19.08 21.06
N VAL A 285 34.05 18.98 22.37
CA VAL A 285 35.29 19.51 22.94
C VAL A 285 36.51 18.81 22.35
N GLU A 286 36.48 17.48 22.23
CA GLU A 286 37.59 16.71 21.66
C GLU A 286 37.76 16.99 20.16
N LEU A 287 36.69 17.11 19.39
CA LEU A 287 36.75 17.50 17.98
C LEU A 287 37.43 18.87 17.81
N ARG A 288 37.07 19.86 18.64
CA ARG A 288 37.69 21.20 18.60
C ARG A 288 39.18 21.15 18.95
N LYS A 289 39.58 20.35 19.94
CA LYS A 289 40.99 20.18 20.30
C LYS A 289 41.81 19.55 19.18
N ASN A 290 41.22 18.65 18.41
CA ASN A 290 41.86 17.96 17.28
C ASN A 290 41.70 18.69 15.94
N GLY A 291 41.17 19.92 15.93
CA GLY A 291 41.04 20.74 14.72
C GLY A 291 39.85 20.40 13.81
N HIS A 292 38.95 19.53 14.23
CA HIS A 292 37.75 19.13 13.47
C HIS A 292 36.56 20.08 13.74
N TYR A 293 36.77 21.37 13.49
CA TYR A 293 35.81 22.42 13.85
C TYR A 293 34.46 22.30 13.12
N GLU A 294 34.45 21.90 11.85
CA GLU A 294 33.23 21.78 11.05
C GLU A 294 32.26 20.76 11.65
N VAL A 295 32.75 19.55 11.96
CA VAL A 295 31.94 18.49 12.60
C VAL A 295 31.51 18.92 14.02
N ALA A 296 32.37 19.62 14.75
CA ALA A 296 32.03 20.14 16.06
C ALA A 296 30.88 21.17 16.01
N VAL A 297 30.85 22.02 14.98
CA VAL A 297 29.76 22.99 14.75
C VAL A 297 28.48 22.25 14.35
N GLU A 298 28.52 21.32 13.39
CA GLU A 298 27.34 20.52 13.01
C GLU A 298 26.69 19.83 14.22
N MET A 299 27.52 19.24 15.09
CA MET A 299 27.03 18.60 16.31
C MET A 299 26.43 19.61 17.30
N GLU A 300 27.05 20.78 17.47
CA GLU A 300 26.54 21.82 18.38
C GLU A 300 25.19 22.38 17.90
N GLU A 301 25.06 22.64 16.61
CA GLU A 301 23.81 23.08 15.97
C GLU A 301 22.71 22.03 16.16
N PHE A 302 23.02 20.74 15.95
CA PHE A 302 22.08 19.65 16.20
C PHE A 302 21.60 19.62 17.66
N LEU A 303 22.50 19.76 18.64
CA LEU A 303 22.11 19.74 20.05
C LEU A 303 21.21 20.92 20.41
N ILE A 304 21.50 22.12 19.89
CA ILE A 304 20.68 23.32 20.10
C ILE A 304 19.29 23.14 19.48
N ASP A 305 19.23 22.67 18.24
CA ASP A 305 17.98 22.40 17.53
C ASP A 305 17.14 21.33 18.24
N LEU A 306 17.76 20.23 18.68
CA LEU A 306 17.11 19.16 19.45
C LEU A 306 16.46 19.71 20.72
N ASP A 307 17.20 20.51 21.52
CA ASP A 307 16.67 21.12 22.74
C ASP A 307 15.50 22.07 22.44
N ASN A 308 15.60 22.90 21.39
CA ASN A 308 14.54 23.82 20.99
C ASN A 308 13.26 23.08 20.57
N GLN A 309 13.39 22.07 19.72
CA GLN A 309 12.23 21.32 19.22
C GLN A 309 11.57 20.52 20.35
N ILE A 310 12.34 19.92 21.27
CA ILE A 310 11.77 19.24 22.43
C ILE A 310 11.05 20.23 23.36
N ASN A 311 11.60 21.42 23.58
CA ASN A 311 10.94 22.45 24.38
C ASN A 311 9.61 22.90 23.76
N ILE A 312 9.54 23.04 22.44
CA ILE A 312 8.29 23.34 21.71
C ILE A 312 7.28 22.20 21.91
N LEU A 313 7.70 20.95 21.72
CA LEU A 313 6.86 19.77 21.90
C LEU A 313 6.31 19.66 23.33
N SER A 314 7.14 19.93 24.35
CA SER A 314 6.71 19.89 25.76
C SER A 314 5.74 21.00 26.18
N LYS A 315 5.71 22.14 25.46
CA LYS A 315 4.78 23.26 25.72
C LYS A 315 3.43 23.09 25.02
N GLY A 316 3.37 22.31 23.94
CA GLY A 316 2.12 21.99 23.23
C GLY A 316 1.14 21.14 24.06
N ASP A 317 1.65 20.35 25.01
CA ASP A 317 0.86 19.47 25.88
C ASP A 317 0.10 20.20 27.01
N GLY A 318 0.30 21.52 27.16
CA GLY A 318 -0.40 22.33 28.18
C GLY A 318 -1.67 23.03 27.70
N ALA A 319 -2.09 22.82 26.45
CA ALA A 319 -3.21 23.53 25.82
C ALA A 319 -4.27 22.61 25.17
N ALA A 320 -4.37 21.36 25.63
CA ALA A 320 -5.44 20.43 25.27
C ALA A 320 -6.22 19.97 26.49
#